data_AF-A0A368MYZ2-F1
#
_entry.id   AF-A0A368MYZ2-F1
#
_cell.length_a   1.000
_cell.length_b   1.000
_cell.length_c   1.000
_cell.angle_alpha   90.00
_cell.angle_beta   90.00
_cell.angle_gamma   90.00
#
_symmetry.space_group_name_H-M   'P 1'
#
loop_
_entity.id
_entity.type
_entity.pdbx_description
1 polymer ?
#
loop_
_entity_poly.entity_id
_entity_poly.type
_entity_poly.pdbx_seq_one_letter_code
_entity_poly.pdbx_strand_id
1 'polypeptide(L)'
;MIANMKRIYSHSHQIHRGFTLIELVVVLIILGILAVTALSRFINLNDEATESTVRYSAKAFKTSVDLANAAWAVKRLNVGIYNLSALPRSEDPNFAARGTSGVDVNANGWPAGIWEDWLANAPADTPEDPSVYGAIGINNVQDCAQAWIGLMDSTQTVARTANESGDYLASHLGGQQCLYTYQDDTRYSFFYDAADGTVEYQFIP
;
A
#
# COMPACT_ATOMS: atom_id res chain seq x y z
N MET A 1 -76.20 -21.37 -41.36
CA MET A 1 -76.34 -21.93 -40.00
C MET A 1 -74.96 -22.42 -39.58
N ILE A 2 -74.59 -22.26 -38.29
CA ILE A 2 -73.23 -22.31 -37.70
C ILE A 2 -72.51 -20.95 -37.74
N ALA A 3 -71.89 -20.41 -36.69
CA ALA A 3 -72.21 -20.24 -35.28
C ALA A 3 -71.21 -19.18 -34.76
N ASN A 4 -71.65 -18.39 -33.78
CA ASN A 4 -70.88 -17.63 -32.79
C ASN A 4 -69.33 -17.72 -32.79
N MET A 5 -68.67 -16.56 -32.70
CA MET A 5 -67.74 -16.26 -31.57
C MET A 5 -67.30 -14.78 -31.61
N LYS A 6 -68.11 -13.83 -31.10
CA LYS A 6 -67.60 -12.49 -30.77
C LYS A 6 -67.07 -12.54 -29.34
N ARG A 7 -65.77 -12.84 -29.19
CA ARG A 7 -65.10 -12.89 -27.88
C ARG A 7 -64.98 -11.45 -27.34
N ILE A 8 -65.81 -11.13 -26.35
CA ILE A 8 -65.78 -9.85 -25.63
C ILE A 8 -64.50 -9.83 -24.80
N TYR A 9 -63.55 -8.96 -25.14
CA TYR A 9 -62.38 -8.69 -24.29
C TYR A 9 -62.85 -7.90 -23.08
N SER A 10 -62.84 -8.56 -21.91
CA SER A 10 -62.98 -7.93 -20.60
C SER A 10 -61.78 -7.02 -20.34
N HIS A 11 -61.99 -5.71 -20.36
CA HIS A 11 -60.96 -4.74 -19.94
C HIS A 11 -60.98 -4.69 -18.41
N SER A 12 -60.10 -5.45 -17.76
CA SER A 12 -59.89 -5.36 -16.31
C SER A 12 -59.38 -3.96 -15.97
N HIS A 13 -60.20 -3.15 -15.31
CA HIS A 13 -59.81 -1.84 -14.80
C HIS A 13 -58.85 -2.07 -13.61
N GLN A 14 -57.55 -1.99 -13.86
CA GLN A 14 -56.54 -2.04 -12.81
C GLN A 14 -56.65 -0.75 -12.01
N ILE A 15 -57.30 -0.81 -10.85
CA ILE A 15 -57.38 0.31 -9.92
C ILE A 15 -55.97 0.58 -9.40
N HIS A 16 -55.32 1.60 -9.94
CA HIS A 16 -54.07 2.12 -9.41
C HIS A 16 -54.41 2.81 -8.09
N ARG A 17 -54.19 2.11 -6.97
CA ARG A 17 -54.21 2.73 -5.65
C ARG A 17 -52.98 3.66 -5.56
N GLY A 18 -53.21 4.96 -5.62
CA GLY A 18 -52.15 5.95 -5.40
C GLY A 18 -51.63 5.90 -3.97
N PHE A 19 -50.35 6.20 -3.78
CA PHE A 19 -49.75 6.42 -2.46
C PHE A 19 -50.43 7.61 -1.76
N THR A 20 -50.63 7.50 -0.44
CA THR A 20 -51.19 8.62 0.33
C THR A 20 -50.09 9.64 0.68
N LEU A 21 -50.44 10.92 0.80
CA LEU A 21 -49.48 11.96 1.17
C LEU A 21 -48.83 11.67 2.55
N ILE A 22 -49.62 11.15 3.49
CA ILE A 22 -49.12 10.80 4.82
C ILE A 22 -48.10 9.66 4.77
N GLU A 23 -48.28 8.68 3.90
CA GLU A 23 -47.36 7.56 3.74
C GLU A 23 -45.99 8.04 3.23
N LEU A 24 -45.97 8.97 2.28
CA LEU A 24 -44.74 9.61 1.84
C LEU A 24 -44.07 10.41 2.96
N VAL A 25 -44.84 11.18 3.74
CA VAL A 25 -44.33 11.99 4.85
C VAL A 25 -43.74 11.15 5.98
N VAL A 26 -44.37 10.04 6.32
CA VAL A 26 -43.82 9.13 7.33
C VAL A 26 -42.51 8.50 6.85
N VAL A 27 -42.44 8.11 5.56
CA VAL A 27 -41.22 7.54 4.99
C VAL A 27 -40.05 8.53 5.03
N LEU A 28 -40.25 9.79 4.64
CA LEU A 28 -39.18 10.80 4.68
C LEU A 28 -38.75 11.16 6.11
N ILE A 29 -39.66 11.10 7.10
CA ILE A 29 -39.28 11.26 8.51
C ILE A 29 -38.40 10.08 8.96
N ILE A 30 -38.79 8.85 8.63
CA ILE A 30 -38.01 7.65 8.99
C ILE A 30 -36.63 7.69 8.30
N LEU A 31 -36.58 8.01 7.00
CA LEU A 31 -35.32 8.16 6.27
C LEU A 31 -34.45 9.28 6.86
N GLY A 32 -35.05 10.39 7.32
CA GLY A 32 -34.33 11.46 7.99
C GLY A 32 -33.65 11.00 9.28
N ILE A 33 -34.35 10.24 10.13
CA ILE A 33 -33.79 9.69 11.37
C ILE A 33 -32.66 8.69 11.07
N LEU A 34 -32.89 7.78 10.12
CA LEU A 34 -31.87 6.79 9.72
C LEU A 34 -30.61 7.47 9.17
N ALA A 35 -30.77 8.50 8.34
CA ALA A 35 -29.65 9.25 7.77
C ALA A 35 -28.77 9.91 8.83
N VAL A 36 -29.37 10.57 9.84
CA VAL A 36 -28.62 11.25 10.91
C VAL A 36 -27.82 10.25 11.74
N THR A 37 -28.41 9.10 12.08
CA THR A 37 -27.71 8.06 12.85
C THR A 37 -26.54 7.45 12.07
N ALA A 38 -26.73 7.18 10.77
CA ALA A 38 -25.70 6.62 9.91
C ALA A 38 -24.53 7.59 9.66
N LEU A 39 -24.81 8.89 9.51
CA LEU A 39 -23.80 9.92 9.23
C LEU A 39 -22.73 10.01 10.32
N SER A 40 -23.14 9.99 11.60
CA SER A 40 -22.21 10.10 12.73
C SER A 40 -21.17 8.98 12.76
N ARG A 41 -21.58 7.76 12.44
CA ARG A 41 -20.69 6.59 12.40
C ARG A 41 -19.83 6.58 11.14
N PHE A 42 -20.37 7.05 10.01
CA PHE A 42 -19.64 7.09 8.74
C PHE A 42 -18.37 7.96 8.84
N ILE A 43 -18.42 9.07 9.59
CA ILE A 43 -17.26 9.95 9.79
C ILE A 43 -16.12 9.20 10.50
N ASN A 44 -16.40 8.54 11.63
CA ASN A 44 -15.37 7.82 12.40
C ASN A 44 -14.80 6.61 11.64
N LEU A 45 -15.62 5.93 10.84
CA LEU A 45 -15.20 4.76 10.07
C LEU A 45 -14.14 5.10 9.02
N ASN A 46 -14.14 6.32 8.47
CA ASN A 46 -13.13 6.73 7.49
C ASN A 46 -11.75 6.85 8.14
N ASP A 47 -11.66 7.48 9.32
CA ASP A 47 -10.40 7.62 10.05
C ASP A 47 -9.87 6.25 10.50
N GLU A 48 -10.74 5.39 11.06
CA GLU A 48 -10.39 4.01 11.43
C GLU A 48 -9.95 3.16 10.23
N ALA A 49 -10.56 3.37 9.05
CA ALA A 49 -10.19 2.67 7.83
C ALA A 49 -8.81 3.11 7.31
N THR A 50 -8.52 4.42 7.34
CA THR A 50 -7.20 4.96 6.97
C THR A 50 -6.13 4.42 7.90
N GLU A 51 -6.34 4.49 9.23
CA GLU A 51 -5.41 3.92 10.21
C GLU A 51 -5.17 2.44 9.96
N SER A 52 -6.24 1.66 9.76
CA SER A 52 -6.15 0.22 9.51
C SER A 52 -5.37 -0.07 8.22
N THR A 53 -5.53 0.75 7.20
CA THR A 53 -4.83 0.60 5.91
C THR A 53 -3.33 0.83 6.09
N VAL A 54 -2.92 1.90 6.77
CA VAL A 54 -1.50 2.20 7.00
C VAL A 54 -0.86 1.16 7.92
N ARG A 55 -1.56 0.76 8.98
CA ARG A 55 -1.11 -0.31 9.88
C ARG A 55 -0.98 -1.65 9.17
N TYR A 56 -1.85 -1.94 8.21
CA TYR A 56 -1.74 -3.13 7.37
C TYR A 56 -0.48 -3.07 6.52
N SER A 57 -0.19 -1.93 5.87
CA SER A 57 1.00 -1.75 5.05
C SER A 57 2.29 -1.92 5.85
N ALA A 58 2.38 -1.33 7.04
CA ALA A 58 3.53 -1.52 7.93
C ALA A 58 3.73 -3.00 8.31
N LYS A 59 2.65 -3.74 8.60
CA LYS A 59 2.71 -5.17 8.92
C LYS A 59 3.09 -6.03 7.72
N ALA A 60 2.56 -5.71 6.54
CA ALA A 60 2.92 -6.38 5.30
C ALA A 60 4.41 -6.20 5.01
N PHE A 61 4.90 -4.95 5.10
CA PHE A 61 6.31 -4.63 4.96
C PHE A 61 7.18 -5.42 5.95
N LYS A 62 6.82 -5.42 7.25
CA LYS A 62 7.54 -6.20 8.28
C LYS A 62 7.59 -7.69 7.96
N THR A 63 6.49 -8.24 7.47
CA THR A 63 6.43 -9.66 7.08
C THR A 63 7.40 -9.97 5.95
N SER A 64 7.49 -9.09 4.94
CA SER A 64 8.46 -9.23 3.85
C SER A 64 9.90 -9.08 4.32
N VAL A 65 10.18 -8.14 5.24
CA VAL A 65 11.50 -7.96 5.87
C VAL A 65 11.93 -9.24 6.59
N ASP A 66 11.05 -9.80 7.41
CA ASP A 66 11.32 -11.03 8.15
C ASP A 66 11.54 -12.23 7.22
N LEU A 67 10.78 -12.31 6.12
CA LEU A 67 10.94 -13.37 5.13
C LEU A 67 12.28 -13.26 4.39
N ALA A 68 12.69 -12.04 4.01
CA ALA A 68 14.01 -11.81 3.41
C ALA A 68 15.14 -12.19 4.38
N ASN A 69 15.04 -11.80 5.65
CA ASN A 69 16.01 -12.16 6.68
C ASN A 69 16.09 -13.68 6.89
N ALA A 70 14.94 -14.36 6.93
CA ALA A 70 14.89 -15.82 7.03
C ALA A 70 15.59 -16.50 5.85
N ALA A 71 15.40 -15.99 4.63
CA ALA A 71 16.08 -16.52 3.44
C ALA A 71 17.58 -16.23 3.44
N TRP A 72 18.01 -15.07 3.93
CA TRP A 72 19.41 -14.75 4.14
C TRP A 72 20.06 -15.70 5.17
N ALA A 73 19.37 -15.98 6.28
CA ALA A 73 19.85 -16.86 7.35
C ALA A 73 20.09 -18.30 6.84
N VAL A 74 19.30 -18.78 5.88
CA VAL A 74 19.49 -20.10 5.24
C VAL A 74 20.77 -20.15 4.41
N LYS A 75 21.21 -19.04 3.82
CA LYS A 75 22.43 -18.99 2.99
C LYS A 75 23.71 -19.16 3.82
N ARG A 76 23.68 -18.79 5.10
CA ARG A 76 24.81 -18.91 6.07
C ARG A 76 26.12 -18.24 5.63
N LEU A 77 26.02 -17.13 4.91
CA LEU A 77 27.21 -16.45 4.36
C LEU A 77 27.71 -15.29 5.24
N ASN A 78 26.92 -14.80 6.20
CA ASN A 78 27.25 -13.66 7.08
C ASN A 78 27.89 -12.46 6.34
N VAL A 79 27.39 -12.20 5.13
CA VAL A 79 27.77 -11.11 4.22
C VAL A 79 26.50 -10.56 3.58
N GLY A 80 26.59 -9.37 3.01
CA GLY A 80 25.53 -8.84 2.15
C GLY A 80 25.30 -9.76 0.94
N ILE A 81 24.04 -9.93 0.55
CA ILE A 81 23.67 -10.75 -0.60
C ILE A 81 22.91 -9.86 -1.57
N TYR A 82 23.48 -9.73 -2.77
CA TYR A 82 22.80 -9.10 -3.89
C TYR A 82 21.75 -10.05 -4.47
N ASN A 83 20.61 -9.49 -4.88
CA ASN A 83 19.55 -10.19 -5.59
C ASN A 83 19.03 -11.45 -4.85
N LEU A 84 18.71 -11.34 -3.56
CA LEU A 84 18.09 -12.42 -2.80
C LEU A 84 16.68 -12.71 -3.33
N SER A 85 16.51 -13.85 -4.00
CA SER A 85 15.28 -14.28 -4.68
C SER A 85 14.20 -14.87 -3.76
N ALA A 86 14.06 -14.32 -2.55
CA ALA A 86 13.15 -14.85 -1.51
C ALA A 86 11.73 -14.27 -1.53
N LEU A 87 11.49 -13.22 -2.31
CA LEU A 87 10.24 -12.46 -2.34
C LEU A 87 9.64 -12.44 -3.76
N PRO A 88 8.31 -12.22 -3.89
CA PRO A 88 7.65 -12.08 -5.19
C PRO A 88 8.32 -11.01 -6.06
N ARG A 89 8.53 -11.35 -7.32
CA ARG A 89 9.21 -10.51 -8.32
C ARG A 89 8.37 -9.27 -8.63
N SER A 90 8.94 -8.07 -8.54
CA SER A 90 8.36 -6.89 -9.17
C SER A 90 8.35 -7.09 -10.70
N GLU A 91 7.18 -7.15 -11.31
CA GLU A 91 7.00 -7.28 -12.77
C GLU A 91 6.84 -5.93 -13.48
N ASP A 92 7.28 -4.84 -12.84
CA ASP A 92 7.31 -3.49 -13.43
C ASP A 92 8.09 -3.49 -14.77
N PRO A 93 7.43 -3.21 -15.91
CA PRO A 93 8.05 -3.22 -17.23
C PRO A 93 9.10 -2.12 -17.43
N ASN A 94 9.07 -1.03 -16.63
CA ASN A 94 10.14 -0.03 -16.63
C ASN A 94 11.42 -0.53 -15.94
N PHE A 95 11.33 -1.66 -15.23
CA PHE A 95 12.40 -2.26 -14.44
C PHE A 95 12.90 -3.60 -15.01
N ALA A 96 12.10 -4.24 -15.87
CA ALA A 96 12.38 -5.54 -16.48
C ALA A 96 13.54 -5.55 -17.52
N ALA A 97 14.14 -4.39 -17.82
CA ALA A 97 15.17 -4.28 -18.86
C ALA A 97 16.59 -4.74 -18.45
N ARG A 98 16.82 -5.13 -17.18
CA ARG A 98 18.20 -5.34 -16.66
C ARG A 98 18.45 -6.65 -15.89
N GLY A 99 17.53 -7.60 -15.95
CA GLY A 99 17.66 -8.88 -15.22
C GLY A 99 16.80 -8.90 -13.97
N THR A 100 16.34 -10.08 -13.59
CA THR A 100 15.49 -10.35 -12.43
C THR A 100 16.19 -9.94 -11.12
N SER A 101 15.91 -8.75 -10.59
CA SER A 101 16.50 -8.30 -9.33
C SER A 101 15.74 -8.89 -8.14
N GLY A 102 16.41 -9.71 -7.33
CA GLY A 102 15.92 -10.05 -6.00
C GLY A 102 16.13 -8.85 -5.05
N VAL A 103 15.75 -8.99 -3.79
CA VAL A 103 16.02 -7.96 -2.78
C VAL A 103 17.48 -8.01 -2.37
N ASP A 104 18.15 -6.88 -2.39
CA ASP A 104 19.49 -6.72 -1.84
C ASP A 104 19.39 -6.66 -0.32
N VAL A 105 20.13 -7.53 0.37
CA VAL A 105 20.17 -7.59 1.83
C VAL A 105 21.57 -7.29 2.35
N ASN A 106 21.65 -6.51 3.41
CA ASN A 106 22.91 -6.11 4.02
C ASN A 106 23.58 -7.27 4.79
N ALA A 107 24.77 -7.02 5.33
CA ALA A 107 25.53 -8.02 6.08
C ALA A 107 24.85 -8.51 7.37
N ASN A 108 23.86 -7.78 7.87
CA ASN A 108 23.02 -8.17 9.00
C ASN A 108 21.77 -8.97 8.56
N GLY A 109 21.59 -9.17 7.26
CA GLY A 109 20.47 -9.91 6.69
C GLY A 109 19.19 -9.10 6.50
N TRP A 110 19.28 -7.77 6.51
CA TRP A 110 18.12 -6.90 6.37
C TRP A 110 18.05 -6.28 4.97
N PRO A 111 16.86 -6.22 4.35
CA PRO A 111 16.65 -5.57 3.05
C PRO A 111 17.12 -4.12 3.02
N ALA A 112 17.84 -3.73 1.99
CA ALA A 112 18.21 -2.34 1.75
C ALA A 112 17.66 -1.78 0.43
N GLY A 113 17.31 -2.66 -0.51
CA GLY A 113 16.81 -2.23 -1.79
C GLY A 113 16.72 -3.39 -2.77
N ILE A 114 16.69 -3.06 -4.06
CA ILE A 114 16.76 -4.01 -5.16
C ILE A 114 17.87 -3.65 -6.15
N TRP A 115 18.43 -2.44 -6.02
CA TRP A 115 19.39 -1.82 -6.92
C TRP A 115 20.55 -1.21 -6.13
N GLU A 116 21.45 -2.07 -5.63
CA GLU A 116 22.76 -1.69 -5.09
C GLU A 116 23.91 -1.97 -6.07
N ASP A 117 23.59 -2.31 -7.33
CA ASP A 117 24.58 -2.72 -8.33
C ASP A 117 24.82 -1.60 -9.37
N TRP A 118 26.04 -1.06 -9.32
CA TRP A 118 26.78 -0.54 -10.48
C TRP A 118 26.17 0.63 -11.26
N LEU A 119 26.24 1.83 -10.70
CA LEU A 119 26.35 3.03 -11.54
C LEU A 119 27.57 3.84 -11.18
N ALA A 120 28.64 3.65 -11.95
CA ALA A 120 29.81 4.54 -12.01
C ALA A 120 29.46 6.00 -12.43
N ASN A 121 28.19 6.34 -12.57
CA ASN A 121 27.66 7.67 -12.92
C ASN A 121 26.35 8.02 -12.16
N ALA A 122 26.04 7.34 -11.03
CA ALA A 122 25.02 7.87 -10.13
C ALA A 122 25.55 9.18 -9.52
N PRO A 123 24.73 10.25 -9.39
CA PRO A 123 25.17 11.52 -8.85
C PRO A 123 25.58 11.32 -7.38
N ALA A 124 26.87 11.09 -7.17
CA ALA A 124 27.57 11.04 -5.89
C ALA A 124 26.64 10.72 -4.71
N ASP A 125 26.26 9.46 -4.58
CA ASP A 125 25.94 8.89 -3.28
C ASP A 125 27.12 9.25 -2.38
N THR A 126 26.87 10.16 -1.43
CA THR A 126 27.92 10.67 -0.56
C THR A 126 28.53 9.47 0.15
N PRO A 127 29.84 9.22 -0.01
CA PRO A 127 30.42 8.00 0.50
C PRO A 127 30.40 8.03 2.03
N GLU A 128 29.67 7.10 2.64
CA GLU A 128 30.24 6.43 3.79
C GLU A 128 31.33 5.50 3.22
N ASP A 129 32.51 6.09 3.03
CA ASP A 129 33.75 5.46 2.59
C ASP A 129 33.72 4.74 1.21
N PRO A 130 34.34 5.31 0.15
CA PRO A 130 34.54 4.66 -1.13
C PRO A 130 35.47 3.43 -1.08
N SER A 131 36.01 3.05 0.08
CA SER A 131 36.86 1.87 0.27
C SER A 131 36.09 0.55 0.42
N VAL A 132 34.76 0.56 0.51
CA VAL A 132 33.95 -0.66 0.62
C VAL A 132 33.04 -0.85 -0.60
N TYR A 133 33.61 -1.37 -1.69
CA TYR A 133 32.82 -2.18 -2.64
C TYR A 133 32.14 -3.31 -1.83
N GLY A 134 30.81 -3.33 -1.73
CA GLY A 134 30.08 -4.44 -1.06
C GLY A 134 29.21 -4.09 0.17
N ALA A 135 29.04 -2.83 0.54
CA ALA A 135 28.17 -2.43 1.66
C ALA A 135 26.73 -2.13 1.18
N ILE A 136 25.92 -3.16 1.01
CA ILE A 136 24.47 -3.03 0.81
C ILE A 136 23.87 -2.33 2.04
N GLY A 137 23.12 -1.24 1.87
CA GLY A 137 22.58 -0.45 2.98
C GLY A 137 21.73 0.72 2.51
N ILE A 138 21.00 1.35 3.43
CA ILE A 138 20.16 2.51 3.12
C ILE A 138 20.94 3.77 3.44
N ASN A 139 21.11 4.68 2.48
CA ASN A 139 21.85 5.94 2.70
C ASN A 139 21.16 7.19 2.13
N ASN A 140 20.08 7.03 1.38
CA ASN A 140 19.33 8.13 0.78
C ASN A 140 17.84 7.78 0.63
N VAL A 141 17.04 8.71 0.09
CA VAL A 141 15.60 8.48 -0.12
C VAL A 141 15.34 7.47 -1.25
N GLN A 142 16.30 7.35 -2.16
CA GLN A 142 16.25 6.44 -3.29
C GLN A 142 16.21 4.99 -2.81
N ASP A 143 17.06 4.63 -1.86
CA ASP A 143 17.14 3.29 -1.25
C ASP A 143 15.88 2.98 -0.46
N CYS A 144 15.36 3.95 0.31
CA CYS A 144 14.08 3.79 1.00
C CYS A 144 12.94 3.41 0.04
N ALA A 145 12.86 4.08 -1.10
CA ALA A 145 11.87 3.74 -2.12
C ALA A 145 12.18 2.39 -2.80
N GLN A 146 13.45 2.03 -3.02
CA GLN A 146 13.81 0.72 -3.57
C GLN A 146 13.51 -0.43 -2.60
N ALA A 147 13.74 -0.24 -1.31
CA ALA A 147 13.40 -1.21 -0.26
C ALA A 147 11.89 -1.47 -0.26
N TRP A 148 11.07 -0.41 -0.36
CA TRP A 148 9.63 -0.57 -0.54
C TRP A 148 9.28 -1.38 -1.79
N ILE A 149 9.81 -1.01 -2.95
CA ILE A 149 9.50 -1.69 -4.21
C ILE A 149 9.90 -3.18 -4.16
N GLY A 150 11.01 -3.50 -3.48
CA GLY A 150 11.46 -4.89 -3.31
C GLY A 150 10.64 -5.71 -2.32
N LEU A 151 10.02 -5.06 -1.33
CA LEU A 151 9.34 -5.74 -0.22
C LEU A 151 7.82 -5.77 -0.35
N MET A 152 7.22 -4.80 -1.03
CA MET A 152 5.78 -4.62 -1.08
C MET A 152 5.21 -5.16 -2.40
N ASP A 153 4.35 -6.18 -2.29
CA ASP A 153 3.52 -6.70 -3.38
C ASP A 153 2.09 -6.12 -3.36
N SER A 154 1.93 -4.94 -2.77
CA SER A 154 0.63 -4.27 -2.64
C SER A 154 0.40 -3.31 -3.80
N THR A 155 -0.86 -2.94 -4.05
CA THR A 155 -1.19 -1.87 -5.02
C THR A 155 -0.72 -0.48 -4.58
N GLN A 156 -0.23 -0.34 -3.35
CA GLN A 156 0.24 0.94 -2.82
C GLN A 156 1.63 1.27 -3.35
N THR A 157 1.80 2.55 -3.66
CA THR A 157 2.97 3.11 -4.33
C THR A 157 3.74 4.04 -3.40
N VAL A 158 5.03 4.20 -3.68
CA VAL A 158 5.93 5.07 -2.92
C VAL A 158 6.51 6.15 -3.84
N ALA A 159 6.42 7.39 -3.40
CA ALA A 159 7.05 8.55 -4.00
C ALA A 159 8.40 8.83 -3.34
N ARG A 160 9.35 9.38 -4.09
CA ARG A 160 10.69 9.77 -3.62
C ARG A 160 10.77 11.26 -3.30
N THR A 161 9.85 12.05 -3.86
CA THR A 161 9.78 13.49 -3.66
C THR A 161 8.33 13.93 -3.48
N ALA A 162 8.12 15.08 -2.83
CA ALA A 162 6.78 15.62 -2.59
C ALA A 162 6.01 16.02 -3.87
N ASN A 163 6.68 16.04 -5.02
CA ASN A 163 6.07 16.36 -6.32
C ASN A 163 5.72 15.11 -7.13
N GLU A 164 6.07 13.92 -6.63
CA GLU A 164 5.74 12.64 -7.25
C GLU A 164 4.42 12.11 -6.69
N SER A 165 3.58 11.56 -7.56
CA SER A 165 2.37 10.87 -7.16
C SER A 165 2.73 9.54 -6.48
N GLY A 166 2.19 9.30 -5.30
CA GLY A 166 2.30 8.02 -4.60
C GLY A 166 1.41 8.00 -3.37
N ASP A 167 1.08 6.81 -2.86
CA ASP A 167 0.29 6.68 -1.63
C ASP A 167 1.14 7.04 -0.41
N TYR A 168 2.44 6.73 -0.46
CA TYR A 168 3.42 7.07 0.56
C TYR A 168 4.51 7.98 0.00
N LEU A 169 5.09 8.81 0.85
CA LEU A 169 6.33 9.54 0.61
C LEU A 169 7.44 8.89 1.42
N ALA A 170 8.47 8.39 0.75
CA ALA A 170 9.68 7.94 1.41
C ALA A 170 10.51 9.13 1.88
N SER A 171 11.17 8.98 3.03
CA SER A 171 12.14 9.94 3.57
C SER A 171 13.26 9.17 4.25
N HIS A 172 14.50 9.60 4.05
CA HIS A 172 15.66 9.06 4.75
C HIS A 172 15.93 9.89 6.00
N LEU A 173 16.05 9.23 7.16
CA LEU A 173 16.25 9.90 8.44
C LEU A 173 17.73 9.97 8.88
N GLY A 174 18.64 9.44 8.06
CA GLY A 174 20.05 9.21 8.42
C GLY A 174 20.30 7.77 8.86
N GLY A 175 21.56 7.31 8.79
CA GLY A 175 21.87 5.90 9.04
C GLY A 175 21.09 4.98 8.09
N GLN A 176 20.61 3.83 8.59
CA GLN A 176 19.87 2.84 7.80
C GLN A 176 18.33 3.02 7.87
N GLN A 177 17.87 4.25 8.10
CA GLN A 177 16.52 4.52 8.53
C GLN A 177 15.66 5.19 7.46
N CYS A 178 14.47 4.62 7.26
CA CYS A 178 13.45 5.12 6.36
C CYS A 178 12.16 5.46 7.12
N LEU A 179 11.53 6.53 6.69
CA LEU A 179 10.17 6.91 7.09
C LEU A 179 9.28 6.89 5.85
N TYR A 180 8.16 6.17 5.93
CA TYR A 180 7.12 6.17 4.91
C TYR A 180 5.92 6.92 5.46
N THR A 181 5.67 8.13 4.95
CA THR A 181 4.56 8.98 5.38
C THR A 181 3.39 8.82 4.42
N TYR A 182 2.19 8.56 4.93
CA TYR A 182 1.00 8.45 4.10
C TYR A 182 0.60 9.83 3.55
N GLN A 183 0.36 9.95 2.24
CA GLN A 183 0.20 11.25 1.59
C GLN A 183 -1.20 11.85 1.78
N ASP A 184 -2.26 11.03 1.86
CA ASP A 184 -3.62 11.55 2.07
C ASP A 184 -3.82 12.09 3.50
N ASP A 185 -3.07 11.56 4.47
CA ASP A 185 -3.07 12.01 5.86
C ASP A 185 -1.70 11.78 6.51
N THR A 186 -0.92 12.86 6.57
CA THR A 186 0.48 12.85 7.04
C THR A 186 0.63 12.60 8.54
N ARG A 187 -0.48 12.48 9.28
CA ARG A 187 -0.47 12.01 10.67
C ARG A 187 -0.07 10.53 10.77
N TYR A 188 -0.24 9.77 9.68
CA TYR A 188 0.09 8.36 9.63
C TYR A 188 1.42 8.12 8.93
N SER A 189 2.29 7.38 9.58
CA SER A 189 3.56 6.95 9.00
C SER A 189 4.00 5.61 9.57
N PHE A 190 5.02 5.02 8.97
CA PHE A 190 5.76 3.96 9.63
C PHE A 190 7.24 4.05 9.28
N PHE A 191 8.05 3.57 10.21
CA PHE A 191 9.49 3.58 10.17
C PHE A 191 10.03 2.20 9.83
N TYR A 192 11.17 2.16 9.15
CA TYR A 192 11.96 0.96 8.90
C TYR A 192 13.44 1.24 9.18
N ASP A 193 14.10 0.38 9.97
CA ASP A 193 15.55 0.39 10.16
C ASP A 193 16.18 -0.87 9.55
N ALA A 194 17.00 -0.71 8.51
CA ALA A 194 17.74 -1.83 7.94
C ALA A 194 18.94 -2.24 8.82
N ALA A 195 19.28 -1.55 9.90
CA ALA A 195 20.29 -2.02 10.84
C ALA A 195 19.85 -3.29 11.58
N ASP A 196 18.58 -3.37 11.96
CA ASP A 196 18.03 -4.42 12.82
C ASP A 196 16.68 -5.00 12.37
N GLY A 197 16.12 -4.55 11.24
CA GLY A 197 14.87 -5.05 10.68
C GLY A 197 13.62 -4.55 11.39
N THR A 198 13.73 -3.55 12.27
CA THR A 198 12.58 -2.97 12.97
C THR A 198 11.65 -2.27 12.00
N VAL A 199 10.34 -2.50 12.18
CA VAL A 199 9.29 -1.76 11.47
C VAL A 199 8.26 -1.31 12.48
N GLU A 200 8.07 -0.01 12.60
CA GLU A 200 7.21 0.58 13.63
C GLU A 200 6.21 1.55 13.02
N TYR A 201 4.93 1.29 13.28
CA TYR A 201 3.86 2.21 12.92
C TYR A 201 3.86 3.41 13.87
N GLN A 202 3.65 4.61 13.32
CA GLN A 202 3.59 5.86 14.05
C GLN A 202 2.33 6.65 13.69
N PHE A 203 1.72 7.25 14.71
CA PHE A 203 0.63 8.21 14.58
C PHE A 203 1.00 9.50 15.31
N ILE A 204 0.83 10.64 14.64
CA ILE A 204 1.03 11.96 15.22
C ILE A 204 -0.37 12.60 15.41
N PRO A 205 -0.84 12.76 16.66
CA PRO A 205 -2.19 13.24 16.96
C PRO A 205 -2.44 14.70 16.60
#